data_AF-A0A7S0I8X4-F1
#
_entry.id   AF-A0A7S0I8X4-F1
#
_cell.length_a   1.000
_cell.length_b   1.000
_cell.length_c   1.000
_cell.angle_alpha   90.00
_cell.angle_beta   90.00
_cell.angle_gamma   90.00
#
_symmetry.space_group_name_H-M   'P 1'
#
loop_
_entity.id
_entity.type
_entity.pdbx_description
1 polymer ?
#
loop_
_entity_poly.entity_id
_entity_poly.type
_entity_poly.pdbx_seq_one_letter_code
_entity_poly.pdbx_strand_id
1 'polypeptide(L)'
;RDPRLRRVHVVVSSDLKLDPERPEYHRATLDWQEQLTTTTLGAFTPGASADDVKSTRHLPAAHSTGKQVSSRLTSMRGAEVLMELPRGPGMVAKGTVVSALVIGNLSSASVQLPAISPEVVR
;
A
#
# COMPACT_ATOMS: atom_id res chain seq x y z
N ARG A 1 -10.81 12.94 -22.04
CA ARG A 1 -10.82 12.66 -20.59
C ARG A 1 -9.50 11.99 -20.29
N ASP A 2 -8.66 12.59 -19.47
CA ASP A 2 -7.39 12.01 -19.03
C ASP A 2 -7.70 10.92 -17.98
N PRO A 3 -7.58 9.62 -18.31
CA PRO A 3 -8.03 8.53 -17.45
C PRO A 3 -6.94 8.22 -16.41
N ARG A 4 -6.50 9.24 -15.67
CA ARG A 4 -5.53 9.03 -14.57
C ARG A 4 -6.23 8.23 -13.48
N LEU A 5 -5.98 6.93 -13.47
CA LEU A 5 -6.35 6.05 -12.36
C LEU A 5 -5.87 6.69 -11.05
N ARG A 6 -6.76 6.71 -10.06
CA ARG A 6 -6.49 7.30 -8.75
C ARG A 6 -5.30 6.58 -8.12
N ARG A 7 -4.35 7.34 -7.59
CA ARG A 7 -3.22 6.84 -6.81
C ARG A 7 -3.43 7.10 -5.33
N VAL A 8 -3.03 6.15 -4.51
CA VAL A 8 -3.00 6.25 -3.05
C VAL A 8 -1.64 5.78 -2.54
N HIS A 9 -1.21 6.29 -1.39
CA HIS A 9 -0.06 5.75 -0.69
C HIS A 9 -0.50 4.64 0.24
N VAL A 10 0.24 3.54 0.26
CA VAL A 10 -0.07 2.35 1.06
C VAL A 10 1.19 1.83 1.73
N VAL A 11 1.03 1.14 2.85
CA VAL A 11 2.12 0.54 3.60
C VAL A 11 2.23 -0.93 3.23
N VAL A 12 3.39 -1.37 2.77
CA VAL A 12 3.63 -2.77 2.44
C VAL A 12 3.55 -3.63 3.71
N SER A 13 2.65 -4.61 3.75
CA SER A 13 2.39 -5.42 4.97
C SER A 13 3.38 -6.58 5.19
N SER A 14 4.17 -6.94 4.19
CA SER A 14 5.11 -8.07 4.21
C SER A 14 6.31 -7.80 3.29
N ASP A 15 7.47 -8.38 3.54
CA ASP A 15 8.61 -8.22 2.64
C ASP A 15 8.29 -8.76 1.23
N LEU A 16 8.55 -7.96 0.20
CA LEU A 16 8.28 -8.31 -1.20
C LEU A 16 9.58 -8.33 -1.99
N LYS A 17 9.81 -9.41 -2.75
CA LYS A 17 10.95 -9.49 -3.65
C LYS A 17 10.69 -8.61 -4.87
N LEU A 18 11.67 -7.78 -5.22
CA LEU A 18 11.62 -6.99 -6.44
C LEU A 18 12.02 -7.80 -7.66
N ASP A 19 11.42 -7.47 -8.80
CA ASP A 19 11.87 -7.96 -10.10
C ASP A 19 13.15 -7.19 -10.52
N PRO A 20 14.25 -7.90 -10.85
CA PRO A 20 15.52 -7.27 -11.16
C PRO A 20 15.52 -6.53 -12.52
N GLU A 21 14.62 -6.88 -13.43
CA GLU A 21 14.60 -6.37 -14.80
C GLU A 21 13.52 -5.30 -15.00
N ARG A 22 12.36 -5.43 -14.35
CA ARG A 22 11.14 -4.69 -14.70
C ARG A 22 10.45 -4.10 -13.48
N PRO A 23 9.89 -2.87 -13.58
CA PRO A 23 8.93 -2.40 -12.58
C PRO A 23 7.72 -3.33 -12.54
N GLU A 24 7.19 -3.58 -11.34
CA GLU A 24 6.08 -4.50 -11.13
C GLU A 24 4.83 -3.75 -10.63
N TYR A 25 3.68 -4.10 -11.20
CA TYR A 25 2.35 -3.75 -10.67
C TYR A 25 1.84 -4.90 -9.80
N HIS A 26 2.15 -4.82 -8.51
CA HIS A 26 1.88 -5.90 -7.55
C HIS A 26 0.44 -5.84 -7.03
N ARG A 27 -0.33 -6.92 -7.22
CA ARG A 27 -1.74 -6.99 -6.82
C ARG A 27 -1.88 -7.08 -5.31
N ALA A 28 -2.72 -6.22 -4.73
CA ALA A 28 -2.94 -6.17 -3.29
C ALA A 28 -4.39 -5.89 -2.87
N THR A 29 -4.78 -6.39 -1.70
CA THR A 29 -5.95 -5.93 -0.94
C THR A 29 -5.52 -4.85 0.05
N LEU A 30 -6.45 -3.97 0.43
CA LEU A 30 -6.21 -2.93 1.44
C LEU A 30 -6.84 -3.33 2.77
N ASP A 31 -6.12 -3.04 3.84
CA ASP A 31 -6.64 -3.01 5.20
C ASP A 31 -6.52 -1.57 5.73
N TRP A 32 -7.66 -1.02 6.13
CA TRP A 32 -7.79 0.38 6.59
C TRP A 32 -7.70 0.52 8.11
N GLN A 33 -7.30 -0.53 8.83
CA GLN A 33 -7.07 -0.43 10.27
C GLN A 33 -6.08 0.71 10.61
N GLU A 34 -6.35 1.41 11.71
CA GLU A 34 -5.51 2.50 12.20
C GLU A 34 -4.12 1.99 12.61
N GLN A 35 -3.19 1.98 11.65
CA GLN A 35 -1.78 1.78 11.95
C GLN A 35 -1.07 3.14 11.96
N LEU A 36 -0.58 3.53 13.14
CA LEU A 36 0.35 4.63 13.28
C LEU A 36 1.66 4.26 12.58
N THR A 37 1.79 4.66 11.32
CA THR A 37 3.02 4.41 10.55
C THR A 37 3.96 5.59 10.76
N THR A 38 5.08 5.34 11.43
CA THR A 38 6.18 6.30 11.50
C THR A 38 6.94 6.18 10.19
N THR A 39 6.55 6.98 9.19
CA THR A 39 7.21 6.97 7.89
C THR A 39 8.48 7.81 7.93
N THR A 40 9.59 7.27 7.43
CA THR A 40 10.62 8.10 6.79
C THR A 40 10.16 8.27 5.34
N LEU A 41 9.60 9.43 4.98
CA LEU A 41 9.23 9.74 3.60
C LEU A 41 10.52 9.88 2.78
N GLY A 42 11.12 8.77 2.36
CA GLY A 42 12.44 8.84 1.74
C GLY A 42 12.81 7.69 0.81
N ALA A 43 11.92 6.72 0.58
CA ALA A 43 12.32 5.55 -0.20
C ALA A 43 11.90 5.63 -1.68
N PHE A 44 10.69 6.11 -2.02
CA PHE A 44 10.17 5.96 -3.39
C PHE A 44 9.28 7.09 -3.92
N THR A 45 9.26 8.27 -3.29
CA THR A 45 8.55 9.44 -3.84
C THR A 45 9.53 10.29 -4.66
N PRO A 46 9.28 10.56 -5.96
CA PRO A 46 10.09 11.50 -6.73
C PRO A 46 10.05 12.89 -6.07
N GLY A 47 11.19 13.38 -5.57
CA GLY A 47 11.33 14.70 -4.95
C GLY A 47 11.32 14.76 -3.42
N ALA A 48 11.38 13.62 -2.72
CA ALA A 48 11.53 13.61 -1.25
C ALA A 48 12.93 14.11 -0.83
N SER A 49 12.98 15.06 0.12
CA SER A 49 14.23 15.58 0.69
C SER A 49 14.61 14.73 1.90
N ALA A 50 15.91 14.57 2.15
CA ALA A 50 16.42 13.81 3.30
C ALA A 50 15.95 14.35 4.67
N ASP A 51 15.40 15.57 4.70
CA ASP A 51 14.90 16.26 5.89
C ASP A 51 13.40 16.04 6.17
N ASP A 52 12.74 15.11 5.47
CA ASP A 52 11.30 14.88 5.62
C ASP A 52 10.93 14.38 7.02
N VAL A 53 10.36 15.30 7.80
CA VAL A 53 9.78 15.13 9.13
C VAL A 53 8.94 13.86 9.21
N LYS A 54 9.21 13.00 10.21
CA LYS A 54 8.36 11.88 10.64
C LYS A 54 6.92 12.34 10.79
N SER A 55 6.14 12.22 9.72
CA SER A 55 4.76 12.66 9.67
C SER A 55 3.90 11.43 9.89
N THR A 56 3.25 11.36 11.05
CA THR A 56 2.27 10.30 11.33
C THR A 56 1.10 10.44 10.36
N ARG A 57 0.94 9.47 9.46
CA ARG A 57 -0.23 9.39 8.56
C ARG A 57 -0.93 8.04 8.77
N HIS A 58 -2.26 8.09 8.74
CA HIS A 58 -3.09 6.89 8.64
C HIS A 58 -3.06 6.42 7.19
N LEU A 59 -2.18 5.47 6.89
CA LEU A 59 -2.06 4.85 5.57
C LEU A 59 -2.59 3.41 5.67
N PRO A 60 -3.39 2.94 4.70
CA PRO A 60 -3.84 1.56 4.69
C PRO A 60 -2.65 0.61 4.47
N ALA A 61 -2.72 -0.57 5.09
CA ALA A 61 -1.81 -1.65 4.83
C ALA A 61 -2.21 -2.37 3.53
N ALA A 62 -1.23 -2.67 2.67
CA ALA A 62 -1.44 -3.41 1.44
C ALA A 62 -0.94 -4.86 1.61
N HIS A 63 -1.83 -5.81 1.39
CA HIS A 63 -1.55 -7.24 1.49
C HIS A 63 -1.46 -7.87 0.10
N SER A 64 -0.33 -8.52 -0.17
CA SER A 64 -0.13 -9.27 -1.42
C SER A 64 -1.24 -10.31 -1.61
N THR A 65 -1.80 -10.41 -2.81
CA THR A 65 -2.74 -11.49 -3.17
C THR A 65 -2.05 -12.83 -3.45
N GLY A 66 -0.76 -12.94 -3.12
CA GLY A 66 0.05 -14.13 -3.29
C GLY A 66 0.92 -14.08 -4.56
N LYS A 67 1.01 -15.21 -5.27
CA LYS A 67 1.90 -15.36 -6.45
C LYS A 67 1.46 -14.44 -7.59
N GLN A 68 2.37 -13.58 -8.04
CA GLN A 68 2.13 -12.55 -9.06
C GLN A 68 2.28 -13.03 -10.51
N VAL A 69 2.10 -14.33 -10.78
CA VAL A 69 2.19 -14.89 -12.14
C VAL A 69 1.05 -14.37 -13.02
N SER A 70 1.36 -13.92 -14.25
CA SER A 70 0.39 -13.27 -15.15
C SER A 70 -0.79 -14.17 -15.56
N SER A 71 -0.55 -15.48 -15.73
CA SER A 71 -1.61 -16.46 -16.06
C SER A 71 -2.54 -16.78 -14.88
N ARG A 72 -2.17 -16.38 -13.66
CA ARG A 72 -2.93 -16.68 -12.45
C ARG A 72 -3.96 -15.58 -12.19
N LEU A 73 -5.11 -15.65 -12.87
CA LEU A 73 -6.22 -14.71 -12.67
C LEU A 73 -6.73 -14.67 -11.23
N THR A 74 -6.51 -15.71 -10.43
CA THR A 74 -6.86 -15.71 -9.00
C THR A 74 -6.10 -14.64 -8.20
N SER A 75 -4.95 -14.16 -8.67
CA SER A 75 -4.23 -13.02 -8.07
C SER A 75 -4.98 -11.69 -8.20
N MET A 76 -5.91 -11.58 -9.15
CA MET A 76 -6.79 -10.41 -9.31
C MET A 76 -8.05 -10.51 -8.45
N ARG A 77 -8.39 -11.72 -7.96
CA ARG A 77 -9.62 -11.93 -7.17
C ARG A 77 -9.49 -11.17 -5.85
N GLY A 78 -10.29 -10.12 -5.71
CA GLY A 78 -10.29 -9.25 -4.53
C GLY A 78 -9.19 -8.20 -4.52
N ALA A 79 -8.32 -8.11 -5.54
CA ALA A 79 -7.32 -7.06 -5.60
C ALA A 79 -8.00 -5.68 -5.74
N GLU A 80 -7.68 -4.78 -4.82
CA GLU A 80 -8.23 -3.42 -4.78
C GLU A 80 -7.24 -2.41 -5.36
N VAL A 81 -5.95 -2.72 -5.29
CA VAL A 81 -4.88 -1.86 -5.80
C VAL A 81 -3.79 -2.65 -6.54
N LEU A 82 -3.04 -1.93 -7.36
CA LEU A 82 -1.77 -2.34 -7.95
C LEU A 82 -0.66 -1.47 -7.35
N MET A 83 0.16 -2.03 -6.46
CA MET A 83 1.32 -1.33 -5.91
C MET A 83 2.37 -1.16 -7.01
N GLU A 84 2.90 0.06 -7.13
CA GLU A 84 3.94 0.43 -8.10
C GLU A 84 5.31 0.13 -7.46
N LEU A 85 5.88 -1.05 -7.74
CA LEU A 85 7.18 -1.47 -7.24
C LEU A 85 8.28 -1.16 -8.27
N PRO A 86 9.40 -0.53 -7.86
CA PRO A 86 10.50 -0.26 -8.78
C PRO A 86 11.21 -1.55 -9.18
N ARG A 87 11.87 -1.54 -10.34
CA ARG A 87 12.83 -2.61 -10.67
C ARG A 87 14.05 -2.51 -9.75
N GLY A 88 14.63 -3.64 -9.39
CA GLY A 88 15.92 -3.64 -8.73
C GLY A 88 16.27 -4.98 -8.11
N PRO A 89 17.56 -5.20 -7.83
CA PRO A 89 17.96 -6.32 -6.99
C PRO A 89 17.47 -6.08 -5.55
N GLY A 90 16.81 -7.07 -4.95
CA GLY A 90 16.52 -7.06 -3.51
C GLY A 90 15.04 -7.17 -3.17
N MET A 91 14.65 -6.50 -2.07
CA MET A 91 13.33 -6.59 -1.48
C MET A 91 12.83 -5.22 -1.05
N VAL A 92 11.51 -5.02 -1.12
CA VAL A 92 10.80 -3.95 -0.43
C VAL A 92 10.43 -4.49 0.94
N ALA A 93 10.95 -3.85 1.99
CA ALA A 93 10.70 -4.26 3.37
C ALA A 93 9.26 -3.94 3.79
N LYS A 94 8.69 -4.76 4.68
CA LYS A 94 7.48 -4.45 5.41
C LYS A 94 7.57 -3.07 6.07
N GLY A 95 6.49 -2.31 6.03
CA GLY A 95 6.42 -0.95 6.56
C GLY A 95 6.82 0.13 5.55
N THR A 96 7.38 -0.25 4.40
CA THR A 96 7.70 0.71 3.33
C THR A 96 6.43 1.29 2.74
N VAL A 97 6.41 2.60 2.50
CA VAL A 97 5.32 3.27 1.81
C VAL A 97 5.58 3.27 0.31
N VAL A 98 4.59 2.83 -0.46
CA VAL A 98 4.62 2.79 -1.93
C VAL A 98 3.38 3.46 -2.52
N SER A 99 3.50 3.95 -3.75
CA SER A 99 2.34 4.38 -4.54
C SER A 99 1.57 3.17 -5.04
N ALA A 100 0.25 3.27 -5.11
CA ALA A 100 -0.61 2.21 -5.62
C ALA A 100 -1.76 2.77 -6.46
N LEU A 101 -2.01 2.14 -7.60
CA LEU A 101 -3.14 2.43 -8.47
C LEU A 101 -4.40 1.74 -7.95
N VAL A 102 -5.47 2.49 -7.77
CA VAL A 102 -6.77 1.95 -7.37
C VAL A 102 -7.45 1.30 -8.57
N ILE A 103 -7.78 0.01 -8.44
CA ILE A 103 -8.48 -0.77 -9.47
C ILE A 103 -9.82 -1.34 -8.99
N GLY A 104 -10.03 -1.43 -7.67
CA GLY A 104 -11.28 -1.85 -7.05
C GLY A 104 -12.18 -0.70 -6.62
N ASN A 105 -13.39 -1.03 -6.17
CA ASN A 105 -14.28 -0.05 -5.55
C ASN A 105 -13.90 0.12 -4.06
N LEU A 106 -13.28 1.25 -3.71
CA LEU A 106 -12.92 1.55 -2.32
C LEU A 106 -14.13 1.89 -1.45
N SER A 107 -15.32 2.15 -2.02
CA SER A 107 -16.52 2.41 -1.21
C SER A 107 -17.01 1.16 -0.47
N SER A 108 -16.62 -0.03 -0.93
CA SER A 108 -16.90 -1.31 -0.28
C SER A 108 -15.77 -1.80 0.61
N ALA A 109 -14.65 -1.07 0.69
CA ALA A 109 -13.57 -1.43 1.59
C ALA A 109 -14.10 -1.41 3.03
N SER A 110 -14.06 -2.57 3.68
CA SER A 110 -14.56 -2.74 5.03
C SER A 110 -13.64 -2.00 6.00
N VAL A 111 -13.98 -0.75 6.32
CA VAL A 111 -13.36 0.00 7.41
C VAL A 111 -13.90 -0.58 8.71
N GLN A 112 -13.10 -1.40 9.38
CA GLN A 112 -13.35 -1.73 10.77
C GLN A 112 -13.03 -0.49 11.61
N LEU A 113 -14.05 0.31 11.91
CA LEU A 113 -13.92 1.38 12.89
C LEU A 113 -13.60 0.75 14.25
N PRO A 114 -12.54 1.20 14.96
CA PRO A 114 -12.29 0.74 16.31
C PRO A 114 -13.52 1.04 17.18
N ALA A 115 -13.91 0.08 18.02
CA ALA A 115 -15.00 0.27 18.96
C ALA A 115 -14.62 1.42 19.90
N ILE A 116 -15.36 2.53 19.81
CA ILE A 116 -15.17 3.67 20.71
C ILE A 116 -15.74 3.24 22.06
N SER A 117 -14.88 2.82 22.99
CA SER A 117 -15.29 2.65 24.39
C SER A 117 -15.39 4.04 25.00
N PRO A 118 -16.59 4.54 25.37
CA PRO A 118 -16.68 5.82 26.03
C PRO A 118 -15.97 5.74 27.38
N GLU A 119 -14.91 6.51 27.55
CA GLU A 119 -14.33 6.74 28.86
C GLU A 119 -15.35 7.56 29.67
N VAL A 120 -16.07 6.89 30.56
CA VAL A 120 -16.96 7.55 31.52
C VAL A 120 -16.07 8.27 32.52
N VAL A 121 -15.83 9.56 32.28
CA VAL A 121 -15.27 10.47 33.29
C VAL A 121 -16.33 10.57 34.39
N ARG A 122 -15.97 10.10 35.59
CA ARG A 122 -16.83 10.09 36.78
C ARG A 122 -17.04 11.49 37.34
#